data_AF-A0A662I8Z1-F1
#
_entry.id   AF-A0A662I8Z1-F1
#
_cell.length_a   1.000
_cell.length_b   1.000
_cell.length_c   1.000
_cell.angle_alpha   90.00
_cell.angle_beta   90.00
_cell.angle_gamma   90.00
#
_symmetry.space_group_name_H-M   'P 1'
#
loop_
_entity.id
_entity.type
_entity.pdbx_description
1 polymer ?
#
loop_
_entity_poly.entity_id
_entity_poly.type
_entity_poly.pdbx_seq_one_letter_code
_entity_poly.pdbx_strand_id
1 'polypeptide(L)' 'MKAISVRIPEQQLRAIDELVKKGLFESRSDFIRRAIRCYFREEYMMDIFGKRFST' A
#
# COMPACT_ATOMS: atom_id res chain seq x y z
N MET A 1 -11.15 -1.93 -8.26
CA MET A 1 -10.21 -2.25 -7.15
C MET A 1 -10.84 -3.34 -6.31
N LYS A 2 -10.06 -4.31 -5.79
CA LYS A 2 -10.56 -5.31 -4.82
C LYS A 2 -10.28 -4.84 -3.39
N ALA A 3 -11.21 -5.06 -2.47
CA ALA A 3 -11.01 -4.76 -1.05
C ALA A 3 -10.24 -5.90 -0.38
N ILE A 4 -9.28 -5.55 0.48
CA ILE A 4 -8.56 -6.50 1.34
C ILE A 4 -8.85 -6.12 2.80
N SER A 5 -9.04 -7.12 3.64
CA SER A 5 -9.14 -6.94 5.10
C SER A 5 -7.92 -7.57 5.74
N VAL A 6 -7.14 -6.77 6.46
CA VAL A 6 -5.92 -7.21 7.16
C VAL A 6 -6.02 -6.83 8.62
N ARG A 7 -5.52 -7.70 9.50
CA ARG A 7 -5.42 -7.39 10.93
C ARG A 7 -4.06 -6.76 11.20
N ILE A 8 -4.06 -5.55 11.70
CA ILE A 8 -2.85 -4.80 12.06
C ILE A 8 -2.93 -4.38 13.52
N PRO A 9 -1.79 -4.37 14.23
CA PRO A 9 -1.75 -3.93 15.62
C PRO A 9 -2.16 -2.47 15.75
N GLU A 10 -2.84 -2.16 16.85
CA GLU A 10 -3.47 -0.85 17.07
C GLU A 10 -2.45 0.30 17.07
N GLN A 11 -1.21 0.06 17.53
CA GLN A 11 -0.14 1.05 17.47
C GLN A 11 0.22 1.47 16.05
N GLN A 12 0.24 0.52 15.10
CA GLN A 12 0.50 0.83 13.69
C GLN A 12 -0.67 1.57 13.07
N LEU A 13 -1.91 1.16 13.37
CA LEU A 13 -3.11 1.86 12.89
C LEU A 13 -3.13 3.32 13.36
N ARG A 14 -2.81 3.57 14.63
CA ARG A 14 -2.67 4.93 15.18
C ARG A 14 -1.61 5.74 14.45
N ALA A 15 -0.45 5.17 14.19
CA ALA A 15 0.60 5.87 13.44
C ALA A 15 0.14 6.25 12.03
N ILE A 16 -0.59 5.36 11.34
CA ILE A 16 -1.18 5.64 10.03
C ILE A 16 -2.20 6.78 10.13
N ASP A 17 -3.09 6.75 11.13
CA ASP A 17 -4.07 7.81 11.34
C ASP A 17 -3.42 9.17 11.59
N GLU A 18 -2.35 9.23 12.37
CA GLU A 18 -1.62 10.48 12.58
C GLU A 18 -0.97 11.01 11.30
N LEU A 19 -0.48 10.12 10.42
CA LEU A 19 0.04 10.53 9.12
C LEU A 19 -1.05 11.06 8.18
N VAL A 20 -2.24 10.47 8.23
CA VAL A 20 -3.41 10.96 7.47
C VAL A 20 -3.86 12.31 8.01
N LYS A 21 -3.95 12.48 9.34
CA LYS A 21 -4.30 13.76 9.99
C LYS A 21 -3.32 14.88 9.63
N LYS A 22 -2.03 14.56 9.48
CA LYS A 22 -0.99 15.50 9.05
C LYS A 22 -1.10 15.91 7.57
N GLY A 23 -2.04 15.32 6.81
CA GLY A 23 -2.23 15.61 5.39
C GLY A 23 -1.19 14.98 4.47
N LEU A 24 -0.34 14.07 4.99
CA LEU A 24 0.66 13.37 4.18
C LEU A 24 0.03 12.32 3.26
N PHE A 25 -1.15 11.82 3.63
CA PHE A 25 -1.91 10.82 2.89
C PHE A 25 -3.40 11.17 2.93
N GLU A 26 -4.10 11.00 1.80
CA GLU A 26 -5.54 11.30 1.71
C GLU A 26 -6.39 10.35 2.56
N SER A 27 -5.94 9.11 2.74
CA SER A 27 -6.65 8.10 3.52
C SER A 27 -5.70 6.98 3.97
N ARG A 28 -6.17 6.16 4.92
CA ARG A 28 -5.48 4.91 5.31
C ARG A 28 -5.23 4.00 4.10
N SER A 29 -6.21 3.91 3.21
CA SER A 29 -6.12 3.11 1.98
C SER A 29 -5.08 3.66 0.99
N ASP A 30 -4.87 4.97 0.95
CA ASP A 30 -3.79 5.56 0.16
C ASP A 30 -2.41 5.24 0.74
N PHE A 31 -2.26 5.41 2.06
CA PHE A 31 -1.04 5.02 2.77
C PHE A 31 -0.65 3.56 2.49
N ILE A 32 -1.58 2.63 2.67
CA ILE A 32 -1.33 1.21 2.47
C ILE A 32 -0.97 0.92 1.01
N ARG A 33 -1.66 1.52 0.03
CA ARG A 33 -1.31 1.34 -1.40
C ARG A 33 0.08 1.88 -1.73
N ARG A 34 0.49 3.03 -1.17
CA ARG A 34 1.86 3.56 -1.35
C ARG A 34 2.90 2.68 -0.67
N ALA A 35 2.63 2.18 0.53
CA ALA A 35 3.51 1.25 1.24
C ALA A 35 3.72 -0.03 0.42
N ILE A 36 2.63 -0.61 -0.09
CA ILE A 36 2.66 -1.78 -0.98
C ILE A 36 3.49 -1.49 -2.24
N ARG A 37 3.24 -0.38 -2.95
CA ARG A 37 4.04 0.00 -4.14
C ARG A 37 5.52 0.23 -3.83
N CYS A 38 5.81 0.85 -2.69
CA CYS A 38 7.19 1.11 -2.26
C CYS A 38 7.92 -0.20 -1.97
N TYR A 39 7.24 -1.17 -1.37
CA TYR A 39 7.78 -2.50 -1.12
C TYR A 39 8.07 -3.27 -2.41
N PHE A 40 7.23 -3.11 -3.43
CA PHE A 40 7.41 -3.77 -4.73
C PHE A 40 8.48 -3.13 -5.63
N ARG A 41 9.25 -2.13 -5.19
CA ARG A 41 10.18 -1.37 -6.06
C ARG A 41 11.11 -2.29 -6.89
N GLU A 42 10.94 -2.20 -8.20
CA GLU A 42 11.69 -2.72 -9.37
C GLU A 42 12.09 -4.20 -9.42
N GLU A 43 12.68 -4.80 -8.38
CA GLU A 43 13.22 -6.17 -8.47
C GLU A 43 12.10 -7.24 -8.43
N TYR A 44 11.02 -6.99 -7.68
CA TYR A 44 9.90 -7.94 -7.52
C TYR A 44 8.71 -7.70 -8.47
N MET A 45 8.66 -6.55 -9.16
CA MET A 45 7.59 -6.31 -10.13
C MET A 45 7.71 -7.22 -11.35
N MET A 46 8.94 -7.50 -11.81
CA MET A 46 9.15 -8.43 -12.94
C MET A 46 8.76 -9.87 -12.58
N ASP A 47 9.04 -10.31 -11.35
CA ASP A 47 8.80 -11.69 -10.93
C ASP A 47 7.31 -11.99 -10.67
N ILE A 48 6.57 -11.03 -10.09
CA ILE A 48 5.13 -11.19 -9.78
C ILE A 48 4.22 -10.93 -10.99
N PHE A 49 4.54 -9.94 -11.83
CA PHE A 49 3.72 -9.55 -12.98
C PHE A 49 4.23 -10.14 -14.32
N GLY A 50 4.97 -11.25 -14.27
CA GLY A 50 5.50 -12.00 -15.42
C GLY A 50 4.50 -12.52 -16.48
N LYS A 51 3.31 -11.91 -16.61
CA LYS A 51 2.44 -12.01 -17.79
C LYS A 51 2.00 -10.64 -18.26
N ARG A 52 2.83 -10.07 -19.13
CA ARG A 52 2.46 -9.53 -20.45
C ARG A 52 1.05 -8.92 -20.54
N PHE A 53 0.96 -7.62 -20.24
CA PHE A 53 0.02 -6.75 -20.97
C PHE A 53 0.66 -6.46 -22.33
N SER A 54 0.66 -7.45 -23.24
CA SER A 54 0.87 -7.15 -24.65
C SER A 54 -0.45 -6.62 -25.18
N THR A 55 -0.36 -5.38 -25.66
CA THR A 55 -1.14 -4.70 -26.71
C THR A 55 -2.54 -5.22 -27.01
#